data_AF-A0AA39TPF8-F1
#
_entry.id   AF-A0AA39TPF8-F1
#
_cell.length_a   1.000
_cell.length_b   1.000
_cell.length_c   1.000
_cell.angle_alpha   90.00
_cell.angle_beta   90.00
_cell.angle_gamma   90.00
#
_symmetry.space_group_name_H-M   'P 1'
#
loop_
_entity.id
_entity.type
_entity.pdbx_description
1 polymer ?
#
loop_
_entity_poly.entity_id
_entity_poly.type
_entity_poly.pdbx_seq_one_letter_code
_entity_poly.pdbx_strand_id
1 'polypeptide(L)'
;MTPSLARLHVQVSSGEINDICSKTFNPSYCVELLKSTPKTATADLKGLAKIILDLARSNATKTLDQIHSLIPKTTDHRLKESYQACSEHYDNAIGDLDEAESDFKQGDYFGMNIQASDALDEAGDCNDENEGLPADPSLRKGNQDLENICEIILVVANLLKGSN
;
A
#
# COMPACT_ATOMS: atom_id res chain seq x y z
N MET A 1 39.07 25.42 4.91
CA MET A 1 37.61 25.45 5.16
C MET A 1 36.96 24.68 4.02
N THR A 2 36.66 23.40 4.23
CA THR A 2 35.96 22.57 3.24
C THR A 2 34.48 22.95 3.24
N PRO A 3 33.85 23.24 2.09
CA PRO A 3 32.42 23.47 2.06
C PRO A 3 31.74 22.15 2.38
N SER A 4 30.97 22.12 3.47
CA SER A 4 30.04 21.03 3.75
C SER A 4 29.02 21.00 2.62
N LEU A 5 29.09 19.99 1.75
CA LEU A 5 28.01 19.64 0.84
C LEU A 5 26.84 19.19 1.72
N ALA A 6 25.98 20.13 2.08
CA ALA A 6 24.62 19.78 2.48
C ALA A 6 24.06 18.94 1.34
N ARG A 7 23.76 17.66 1.60
CA ARG A 7 22.98 16.84 0.67
C ARG A 7 21.69 17.61 0.43
N LEU A 8 21.53 18.20 -0.75
CA LEU A 8 20.23 18.71 -1.17
C LEU A 8 19.30 17.49 -1.17
N HIS A 9 18.38 17.44 -0.20
CA HIS A 9 17.24 16.56 -0.30
C HIS A 9 16.36 17.17 -1.40
N VAL A 10 16.46 16.62 -2.61
CA VAL A 10 15.60 17.02 -3.72
C VAL A 10 14.23 16.43 -3.42
N GLN A 11 13.29 17.31 -3.11
CA GLN A 11 11.89 16.96 -2.85
C GLN A 11 11.25 16.47 -4.15
N VAL A 12 10.33 15.52 -4.04
CA VAL A 12 9.53 15.06 -5.18
C VAL A 12 8.67 16.22 -5.67
N SER A 13 8.88 16.62 -6.92
CA SER A 13 8.11 17.65 -7.60
C SER A 13 6.72 17.15 -8.02
N SER A 14 5.80 18.08 -8.30
CA SER A 14 4.50 17.73 -8.88
C SER A 14 4.62 17.00 -10.23
N GLY A 15 5.70 17.26 -10.98
CA GLY A 15 6.00 16.52 -12.22
C GLY A 15 6.33 15.06 -11.94
N GLU A 16 7.22 14.81 -10.98
CA GLU A 16 7.58 13.45 -10.56
C GLU A 16 6.39 12.69 -9.95
N ILE A 17 5.52 13.35 -9.18
CA ILE A 17 4.26 12.74 -8.70
C ILE A 17 3.41 12.28 -9.88
N ASN A 18 3.21 13.12 -10.89
CA ASN A 18 2.43 12.75 -12.06
C ASN A 18 3.09 11.59 -12.84
N ASP A 19 4.42 11.59 -12.96
CA ASP A 19 5.15 10.53 -13.64
C ASP A 19 5.11 9.20 -12.87
N ILE A 20 5.09 9.23 -11.54
CA ILE A 20 4.85 8.05 -10.69
C ILE A 20 3.44 7.55 -10.93
N CYS A 21 2.43 8.42 -10.76
CA CYS A 21 1.04 8.03 -10.85
C CYS A 21 0.61 7.60 -12.25
N SER A 22 1.25 8.08 -13.32
CA SER A 22 0.95 7.62 -14.69
C SER A 22 1.33 6.17 -14.94
N LYS A 23 2.15 5.56 -14.07
CA LYS A 23 2.57 4.15 -14.14
C LYS A 23 1.70 3.23 -13.28
N THR A 24 0.68 3.78 -12.62
CA THR A 24 -0.29 3.03 -11.82
C THR A 24 -1.55 2.71 -12.64
N PHE A 25 -2.28 1.66 -12.30
CA PHE A 25 -3.58 1.26 -12.81
C PHE A 25 -4.64 2.32 -12.52
N ASN A 26 -4.52 3.04 -11.39
CA ASN A 26 -5.40 4.15 -11.05
C ASN A 26 -4.65 5.47 -10.82
N PRO A 27 -4.26 6.18 -11.90
CA PRO A 27 -3.51 7.43 -11.79
C PRO A 27 -4.25 8.51 -11.00
N SER A 28 -5.58 8.58 -11.12
CA SER A 28 -6.39 9.54 -10.37
C SER A 28 -6.30 9.32 -8.87
N TYR A 29 -6.44 8.07 -8.43
CA TYR A 29 -6.33 7.71 -7.02
C TYR A 29 -4.93 8.02 -6.48
N CYS A 30 -3.88 7.64 -7.21
CA CYS A 30 -2.50 7.94 -6.82
C CYS A 30 -2.29 9.45 -6.63
N VAL A 31 -2.71 10.28 -7.60
CA VAL A 31 -2.56 11.74 -7.50
C VAL A 31 -3.32 12.30 -6.30
N GLU A 32 -4.55 11.82 -6.06
CA GLU A 32 -5.36 12.25 -4.93
C GLU A 32 -4.73 11.86 -3.59
N LEU A 33 -4.29 10.61 -3.44
CA LEU A 33 -3.63 10.11 -2.24
C LEU A 33 -2.36 10.89 -1.94
N LEU A 34 -1.49 11.08 -2.93
CA LEU A 34 -0.21 11.76 -2.74
C LEU A 34 -0.40 13.25 -2.45
N LYS A 35 -1.35 13.93 -3.12
CA LYS A 35 -1.61 15.37 -2.86
C LYS A 35 -2.33 15.63 -1.54
N SER A 36 -3.19 14.70 -1.10
CA SER A 36 -3.94 14.84 0.16
C SER A 36 -3.09 14.50 1.39
N THR A 37 -1.93 13.86 1.21
CA THR A 37 -1.02 13.49 2.30
C THR A 37 -0.01 14.61 2.57
N PRO A 38 -0.13 15.41 3.65
CA PRO A 38 0.67 16.65 3.79
C PRO A 38 2.19 16.44 3.83
N LYS A 39 2.64 15.25 4.27
CA LYS A 39 4.07 14.92 4.37
C LYS A 39 4.74 14.66 3.02
N THR A 40 3.98 14.37 1.95
CA THR A 40 4.56 14.11 0.62
C THR A 40 5.15 15.38 0.00
N ALA A 41 4.59 16.55 0.32
CA ALA A 41 5.00 17.84 -0.25
C ALA A 41 6.46 18.22 0.06
N THR A 42 7.06 17.63 1.09
CA THR A 42 8.45 17.90 1.50
C THR A 42 9.34 16.65 1.47
N ALA A 43 8.81 15.52 1.01
CA ALA A 43 9.53 14.26 0.96
C ALA A 43 10.40 14.17 -0.30
N ASP A 44 11.58 13.57 -0.18
CA ASP A 44 12.31 13.02 -1.32
C ASP A 44 11.72 11.64 -1.69
N LEU A 45 12.28 10.96 -2.69
CA LEU A 45 11.74 9.68 -3.16
C LEU A 45 11.75 8.59 -2.05
N LYS A 46 12.75 8.60 -1.16
CA LYS A 46 12.80 7.66 -0.03
C LYS A 46 11.77 8.00 1.05
N GLY A 47 11.62 9.29 1.36
CA GLY A 47 10.58 9.78 2.25
C GLY A 47 9.19 9.43 1.72
N LEU A 48 8.98 9.57 0.42
CA LEU A 48 7.74 9.21 -0.25
C LEU A 48 7.46 7.70 -0.11
N ALA A 49 8.45 6.86 -0.38
CA ALA A 49 8.36 5.41 -0.21
C ALA A 49 7.93 5.02 1.22
N LYS A 50 8.56 5.62 2.24
CA LYS A 50 8.19 5.36 3.64
C LYS A 50 6.76 5.81 3.95
N ILE A 51 6.34 6.97 3.47
CA ILE A 51 4.97 7.47 3.66
C ILE A 51 3.94 6.51 3.06
N ILE A 52 4.19 5.99 1.85
CA ILE A 52 3.25 5.10 1.18
C ILE A 52 3.20 3.73 1.87
N LEU A 53 4.33 3.18 2.32
CA LEU A 53 4.37 1.97 3.18
C LEU A 53 3.52 2.15 4.45
N ASP A 54 3.65 3.30 5.12
CA ASP A 54 2.83 3.63 6.31
C ASP A 54 1.33 3.68 5.98
N LEU A 55 0.97 4.24 4.82
CA LEU A 55 -0.41 4.31 4.35
C LEU A 55 -0.98 2.93 4.04
N ALA A 56 -0.21 2.06 3.35
CA ALA A 56 -0.61 0.68 3.05
C ALA A 56 -0.88 -0.09 4.33
N ARG A 57 0.08 -0.07 5.27
CA ARG A 57 -0.05 -0.77 6.55
C ARG A 57 -1.22 -0.23 7.37
N SER A 58 -1.44 1.09 7.37
CA SER A 58 -2.58 1.70 8.05
C SER A 58 -3.92 1.29 7.44
N ASN A 59 -4.00 1.22 6.10
CA ASN A 59 -5.19 0.74 5.41
C ASN A 59 -5.45 -0.73 5.77
N ALA A 60 -4.44 -1.60 5.60
CA ALA A 60 -4.54 -3.03 5.89
C ALA A 60 -5.03 -3.30 7.32
N THR A 61 -4.44 -2.62 8.31
CA THR A 61 -4.85 -2.75 9.72
C THR A 61 -6.31 -2.32 9.93
N LYS A 62 -6.73 -1.21 9.33
CA LYS A 62 -8.13 -0.73 9.47
C LYS A 62 -9.11 -1.68 8.81
N THR A 63 -8.77 -2.26 7.67
CA THR A 63 -9.64 -3.21 6.99
C THR A 63 -9.72 -4.54 7.74
N LEU A 64 -8.63 -5.02 8.32
CA LEU A 64 -8.64 -6.15 9.24
C LEU A 64 -9.57 -5.91 10.44
N ASP A 65 -9.46 -4.75 11.09
CA ASP A 65 -10.36 -4.36 12.19
C ASP A 65 -11.84 -4.35 11.74
N GLN A 66 -12.11 -3.88 10.52
CA GLN A 66 -13.45 -3.90 9.93
C GLN A 66 -13.95 -5.34 9.74
N ILE A 67 -13.13 -6.22 9.14
CA ILE A 67 -13.42 -7.64 8.95
C ILE A 67 -13.78 -8.29 10.30
N HIS A 68 -12.95 -8.12 11.33
CA HIS A 68 -13.21 -8.64 12.67
C HIS A 68 -14.52 -8.12 13.26
N SER A 69 -14.92 -6.88 12.94
CA SER A 69 -16.19 -6.30 13.38
C SER A 69 -17.42 -6.86 12.64
N LEU A 70 -17.24 -7.40 11.43
CA LEU A 70 -18.29 -7.96 10.58
C LEU A 70 -18.58 -9.43 10.92
N ILE A 71 -17.54 -10.25 11.12
CA ILE A 71 -17.64 -11.68 11.44
C ILE A 71 -18.71 -12.02 12.52
N PRO A 72 -18.76 -11.35 13.70
CA PRO A 72 -19.75 -11.69 14.73
C PRO A 72 -21.17 -11.23 14.40
N LYS A 73 -21.35 -10.31 13.45
CA LYS A 73 -22.66 -9.78 13.02
C LYS A 73 -23.25 -10.57 11.86
N THR A 74 -22.41 -11.30 11.12
CA THR A 74 -22.82 -12.08 9.95
C THR A 74 -23.45 -13.41 10.35
N THR A 75 -24.70 -13.61 9.92
CA THR A 75 -25.44 -14.87 10.13
C THR A 75 -25.36 -15.81 8.94
N ASP A 76 -25.14 -15.29 7.73
CA ASP A 76 -24.95 -16.12 6.54
C ASP A 76 -23.61 -16.86 6.64
N HIS A 77 -23.65 -18.19 6.55
CA HIS A 77 -22.48 -19.03 6.77
C HIS A 77 -21.37 -18.77 5.76
N ARG A 78 -21.72 -18.68 4.47
CA ARG A 78 -20.75 -18.51 3.38
C ARG A 78 -20.09 -17.14 3.44
N LEU A 79 -20.86 -16.10 3.73
CA LEU A 79 -20.32 -14.75 3.93
C LEU A 79 -19.43 -14.66 5.18
N LYS A 80 -19.76 -15.43 6.24
CA LYS A 80 -18.92 -15.47 7.42
C LYS A 80 -17.59 -16.16 7.14
N GLU A 81 -17.61 -17.27 6.40
CA GLU A 81 -16.40 -17.97 5.95
C GLU A 81 -15.53 -17.06 5.08
N SER A 82 -16.10 -16.32 4.12
CA SER A 82 -15.33 -15.38 3.28
C SER A 82 -14.68 -14.26 4.11
N TYR A 83 -15.36 -13.74 5.14
CA TYR A 83 -14.75 -12.79 6.06
C TYR A 83 -13.63 -13.39 6.91
N GLN A 84 -13.72 -14.67 7.28
CA GLN A 84 -12.65 -15.35 8.00
C GLN A 84 -11.43 -15.55 7.10
N ALA A 85 -11.63 -15.99 5.85
CA ALA A 85 -10.55 -16.09 4.86
C ALA A 85 -9.88 -14.72 4.62
N CYS A 86 -10.68 -13.67 4.42
CA CYS A 86 -10.16 -12.30 4.34
C CYS A 86 -9.36 -11.87 5.57
N SER A 87 -9.72 -12.31 6.78
CA SER A 87 -8.91 -12.00 7.96
C SER A 87 -7.50 -12.59 7.84
N GLU A 88 -7.39 -13.82 7.35
CA GLU A 88 -6.10 -14.50 7.16
C GLU A 88 -5.27 -13.80 6.08
N HIS A 89 -5.89 -13.46 4.95
CA HIS A 89 -5.25 -12.67 3.89
C HIS A 89 -4.72 -11.31 4.40
N TYR A 90 -5.50 -10.59 5.21
CA TYR A 90 -5.06 -9.31 5.76
C TYR A 90 -3.99 -9.44 6.84
N ASP A 91 -3.98 -10.53 7.62
CA ASP A 91 -2.86 -10.83 8.53
C ASP A 91 -1.56 -11.06 7.73
N ASN A 92 -1.63 -11.80 6.61
CA ASN A 92 -0.50 -11.99 5.70
C ASN A 92 -0.06 -10.67 5.05
N ALA A 93 -0.99 -9.90 4.48
CA ALA A 93 -0.68 -8.62 3.85
C ALA A 93 0.01 -7.64 4.82
N ILE A 94 -0.37 -7.64 6.09
CA ILE A 94 0.31 -6.84 7.13
C ILE A 94 1.74 -7.35 7.35
N GLY A 95 1.94 -8.67 7.39
CA GLY A 95 3.26 -9.29 7.49
C GLY A 95 4.16 -8.92 6.30
N ASP A 96 3.64 -9.03 5.08
CA ASP A 96 4.36 -8.67 3.86
C ASP A 96 4.72 -7.17 3.85
N LEU A 97 3.81 -6.29 4.29
CA LEU A 97 4.11 -4.85 4.41
C LEU A 97 5.16 -4.54 5.49
N ASP A 98 5.19 -5.30 6.57
CA ASP A 98 6.22 -5.19 7.61
C ASP A 98 7.60 -5.62 7.08
N GLU A 99 7.65 -6.68 6.26
CA GLU A 99 8.88 -7.08 5.56
C GLU A 99 9.27 -6.11 4.43
N ALA A 100 8.31 -5.57 3.69
CA ALA A 100 8.57 -4.52 2.70
C ALA A 100 9.23 -3.29 3.34
N GLU A 101 8.80 -2.92 4.55
CA GLU A 101 9.44 -1.87 5.34
C GLU A 101 10.85 -2.27 5.82
N SER A 102 11.06 -3.53 6.20
CA SER A 102 12.37 -4.08 6.56
C SER A 102 13.36 -3.99 5.40
N ASP A 103 12.94 -4.43 4.21
CA ASP A 103 13.73 -4.38 2.98
C ASP A 103 14.03 -2.94 2.55
N PHE A 104 13.03 -2.05 2.63
CA PHE A 104 13.22 -0.62 2.40
C PHE A 104 14.32 -0.02 3.30
N LYS A 105 14.32 -0.35 4.59
CA LYS A 105 15.34 0.13 5.55
C LYS A 105 16.74 -0.39 5.24
N GLN A 106 16.84 -1.60 4.69
CA GLN A 106 18.09 -2.22 4.25
C GLN A 106 18.55 -1.70 2.88
N GLY A 107 17.69 -0.96 2.16
CA GLY A 107 17.94 -0.51 0.80
C GLY A 107 17.72 -1.58 -0.25
N ASP A 108 17.09 -2.71 0.12
CA ASP A 108 16.69 -3.76 -0.82
C ASP A 108 15.33 -3.39 -1.46
N TYR A 109 15.38 -2.52 -2.46
CA TYR A 109 14.16 -2.10 -3.16
C TYR A 109 13.59 -3.19 -4.07
N PHE A 110 14.32 -4.28 -4.32
CA PHE A 110 13.78 -5.43 -5.05
C PHE A 110 12.96 -6.31 -4.10
N GLY A 111 13.46 -6.60 -2.90
CA GLY A 111 12.71 -7.27 -1.84
C GLY A 111 11.44 -6.48 -1.47
N MET A 112 11.57 -5.17 -1.24
CA MET A 112 10.44 -4.27 -1.01
C MET A 112 9.36 -4.36 -2.11
N ASN A 113 9.77 -4.50 -3.37
CA ASN A 113 8.84 -4.64 -4.50
C ASN A 113 8.11 -5.99 -4.47
N ILE A 114 8.82 -7.09 -4.18
CA ILE A 114 8.20 -8.42 -4.04
C ILE A 114 7.17 -8.41 -2.91
N GLN A 115 7.57 -7.97 -1.72
CA GLN A 115 6.69 -7.96 -0.55
C GLN A 115 5.45 -7.08 -0.73
N ALA A 116 5.60 -5.92 -1.40
CA ALA A 116 4.43 -5.09 -1.74
C ALA A 116 3.53 -5.72 -2.81
N SER A 117 4.07 -6.60 -3.67
CA SER A 117 3.28 -7.36 -4.64
C SER A 117 2.50 -8.46 -3.93
N ASP A 118 3.12 -9.16 -2.99
CA ASP A 118 2.47 -10.20 -2.19
C ASP A 118 1.29 -9.58 -1.40
N ALA A 119 1.50 -8.43 -0.75
CA ALA A 119 0.41 -7.71 -0.07
C ALA A 119 -0.71 -7.22 -1.00
N LEU A 120 -0.40 -6.94 -2.28
CA LEU A 120 -1.41 -6.61 -3.29
C LEU A 120 -2.25 -7.84 -3.64
N ASP A 121 -1.59 -8.98 -3.86
CA ASP A 121 -2.24 -10.24 -4.19
C ASP A 121 -3.15 -10.70 -3.03
N GLU A 122 -2.72 -10.58 -1.77
CA GLU A 122 -3.54 -10.89 -0.59
C GLU A 122 -4.82 -10.03 -0.51
N ALA A 123 -4.76 -8.75 -0.91
CA ALA A 123 -5.95 -7.89 -0.99
C ALA A 123 -6.91 -8.32 -2.11
N GLY A 124 -6.36 -8.75 -3.25
CA GLY A 124 -7.08 -9.29 -4.39
C GLY A 124 -7.77 -10.62 -4.07
N ASP A 125 -7.05 -11.55 -3.43
CA ASP A 125 -7.57 -12.84 -2.99
C ASP A 125 -8.74 -12.66 -2.01
N CYS A 126 -8.64 -11.71 -1.07
CA CYS A 126 -9.80 -11.36 -0.23
C CYS A 126 -10.99 -10.82 -1.05
N ASN A 127 -10.76 -10.07 -2.13
CA ASN A 127 -11.85 -9.62 -2.99
C ASN A 127 -12.52 -10.79 -3.72
N ASP A 128 -11.74 -11.76 -4.17
CA ASP A 128 -12.19 -12.98 -4.85
C ASP A 128 -12.99 -13.90 -3.91
N GLU A 129 -12.58 -14.05 -2.65
CA GLU A 129 -13.34 -14.76 -1.60
C GLU A 129 -14.76 -14.18 -1.41
N ASN A 130 -14.94 -12.90 -1.73
CA ASN A 130 -16.22 -12.19 -1.61
C ASN A 130 -16.96 -12.03 -2.95
N GLU A 131 -16.50 -12.65 -4.04
CA GLU A 131 -17.16 -12.55 -5.34
C GLU A 131 -18.57 -13.17 -5.29
N GLY A 132 -19.55 -12.44 -5.81
CA GLY A 132 -20.95 -12.88 -5.82
C GLY A 132 -21.64 -12.91 -4.44
N LEU A 133 -20.93 -12.57 -3.36
CA LEU A 133 -21.48 -12.45 -2.01
C LEU A 133 -21.88 -11.00 -1.69
N PRO A 134 -22.90 -10.79 -0.83
CA PRO A 134 -23.31 -9.46 -0.39
C PRO A 134 -22.35 -8.91 0.69
N ALA A 135 -21.06 -8.88 0.38
CA ALA A 135 -20.01 -8.37 1.25
C ALA A 135 -20.16 -6.87 1.52
N ASP A 136 -19.75 -6.45 2.70
CA ASP A 136 -19.84 -5.07 3.15
C ASP A 136 -19.06 -4.15 2.18
N PRO A 137 -19.65 -3.04 1.70
CA PRO A 137 -18.97 -2.12 0.79
C PRO A 137 -17.65 -1.56 1.33
N SER A 138 -17.52 -1.43 2.67
CA SER A 138 -16.29 -0.96 3.30
C SER A 138 -15.13 -1.94 3.14
N LEU A 139 -15.39 -3.25 3.13
CA LEU A 139 -14.38 -4.27 2.85
C LEU A 139 -13.87 -4.13 1.41
N ARG A 140 -14.78 -4.07 0.44
CA ARG A 140 -14.42 -3.89 -0.98
C ARG A 140 -13.60 -2.62 -1.20
N LYS A 141 -13.95 -1.55 -0.50
CA LYS A 141 -13.19 -0.29 -0.54
C LYS A 141 -11.80 -0.46 0.08
N GLY A 142 -11.68 -1.17 1.20
CA GLY A 142 -10.42 -1.53 1.82
C GLY A 142 -9.49 -2.27 0.85
N ASN A 143 -9.98 -3.35 0.23
CA ASN A 143 -9.21 -4.15 -0.73
C ASN A 143 -8.71 -3.28 -1.90
N GLN A 144 -9.62 -2.52 -2.52
CA GLN A 144 -9.26 -1.65 -3.64
C GLN A 144 -8.27 -0.55 -3.22
N ASP A 145 -8.40 0.00 -2.01
CA ASP A 145 -7.44 0.99 -1.52
C ASP A 145 -6.07 0.35 -1.32
N LEU A 146 -5.99 -0.83 -0.69
CA LEU A 146 -4.73 -1.51 -0.46
C LEU A 146 -4.03 -1.87 -1.78
N GLU A 147 -4.76 -2.45 -2.75
CA GLU A 147 -4.24 -2.75 -4.09
C GLU A 147 -3.62 -1.50 -4.75
N ASN A 148 -4.36 -0.38 -4.77
CA ASN A 148 -3.89 0.86 -5.38
C ASN A 148 -2.67 1.43 -4.63
N ILE A 149 -2.65 1.36 -3.28
CA ILE A 149 -1.50 1.85 -2.51
C ILE A 149 -0.27 0.99 -2.78
N CYS A 150 -0.41 -0.34 -2.74
CA CYS A 150 0.68 -1.29 -3.02
C CYS A 150 1.23 -1.07 -4.43
N GLU A 151 0.39 -0.79 -5.42
CA GLU A 151 0.86 -0.49 -6.77
C GLU A 151 1.75 0.76 -6.84
N ILE A 152 1.42 1.81 -6.08
CA ILE A 152 2.28 3.00 -5.96
C ILE A 152 3.63 2.60 -5.32
N ILE A 153 3.63 1.71 -4.33
CA ILE A 153 4.86 1.15 -3.74
C ILE A 153 5.70 0.45 -4.81
N LEU A 154 5.09 -0.38 -5.66
CA LEU A 154 5.78 -1.08 -6.75
C LEU A 154 6.48 -0.10 -7.70
N VAL A 155 5.79 0.96 -8.12
CA VAL A 155 6.37 1.99 -8.99
C VAL A 155 7.54 2.70 -8.30
N VAL A 156 7.36 3.12 -7.05
CA VAL A 156 8.40 3.85 -6.30
C VAL A 156 9.62 2.97 -6.03
N ALA A 157 9.43 1.69 -5.68
CA ALA A 157 10.52 0.74 -5.49
C ALA A 157 11.36 0.55 -6.76
N ASN A 158 10.70 0.48 -7.93
CA ASN A 158 11.39 0.42 -9.23
C ASN A 158 12.22 1.67 -9.53
N LEU A 159 11.71 2.87 -9.19
CA LEU A 159 12.46 4.12 -9.34
C LEU A 159 13.67 4.18 -8.38
N LEU A 160 13.50 3.73 -7.15
CA LEU A 160 14.57 3.65 -6.16
C LEU A 160 15.68 2.67 -6.59
N LYS A 161 15.31 1.51 -7.16
CA LYS A 161 16.25 0.56 -7.75
C LYS A 161 17.09 1.18 -8.87
N GLY A 162 16.50 1.99 -9.73
CA GLY A 162 17.20 2.68 -10.82
C GLY A 162 18.05 3.89 -10.39
N SER A 163 17.98 4.29 -9.12
CA SER A 163 18.69 5.44 -8.56
C SER A 163 19.97 5.07 -7.78
N ASN A 164 20.23 3.78 -7.59
CA ASN A 164 21.44 3.22 -6.96
C ASN A 164 22.51 2.89 -8.02
#